data_AF-A0A7V9KHQ9-F1
#
_entry.id   AF-A0A7V9KHQ9-F1
#
_cell.length_a   1.000
_cell.length_b   1.000
_cell.length_c   1.000
_cell.angle_alpha   90.00
_cell.angle_beta   90.00
_cell.angle_gamma   90.00
#
_symmetry.space_group_name_H-M   'P 1'
#
loop_
_entity.id
_entity.type
_entity.pdbx_description
1 polymer ?
#
loop_
_entity_poly.entity_id
_entity_poly.type
_entity_poly.pdbx_seq_one_letter_code
_entity_poly.pdbx_strand_id
1 'polypeptide(L)'
;MGVRWLGSGIRMAMIALALTIVAVPALALAQSQSTEQRQSTPVAVPDAELALLDLAALTLTPRDLDAVGLEGYGIGAGEARSLRSTAEVYADNRGGITPENTDRYARFLESVGWARGYESGLAVLNEDDPSFFSQVVSSTIDVYQSEVGARRAFTLLTDPADVTIAEVELAPPVAAIGDDTRVWLVAGEADDTDEPFQAVLVMFRLGHLEAGVGIYNWDQREPDIELAHALAVRLAERIEAAAPAAAAPLSTSSLAFGESGLESFFNNYLYRDGAIVPFAGETIEELASRSLRYRNAAEVFTVNQLFPAGTESTADDGYYALWRYRFADADAAAAWVEAESRALTEVAVELPIGDRAFVYSYTLEVAPDQVARGYVGHLLAGADVAVIDMRAVPEVPLDSFTAVLRLQAACMNAAPCTLADIPARLRLSLAPVAPPDAAATPVPGDDLAPEEEAEPEPVEPGATPVASPVADLGA
;
A
#
# COMPACT_ATOMS: atom_id res chain seq x y z
N MET A 1 -11.50 -22.91 -7.75
CA MET A 1 -10.66 -23.02 -6.54
C MET A 1 -10.60 -21.61 -6.01
N GLY A 2 -11.40 -21.28 -4.99
CA GLY A 2 -11.37 -19.94 -4.41
C GLY A 2 -10.07 -19.80 -3.64
N VAL A 3 -9.22 -18.87 -4.06
CA VAL A 3 -8.08 -18.43 -3.26
C VAL A 3 -8.68 -17.86 -1.97
N ARG A 4 -8.53 -18.60 -0.87
CA ARG A 4 -8.77 -18.04 0.45
C ARG A 4 -7.71 -16.95 0.61
N TRP A 5 -8.13 -15.69 0.51
CA TRP A 5 -7.29 -14.57 0.93
C TRP A 5 -6.88 -14.83 2.36
N LEU A 6 -5.60 -15.13 2.51
CA LEU A 6 -4.96 -15.43 3.77
C LEU A 6 -5.19 -14.26 4.73
N GLY A 7 -5.57 -14.62 5.96
CA GLY A 7 -5.75 -13.67 7.04
C GLY A 7 -4.49 -12.86 7.31
N SER A 8 -4.60 -11.89 8.20
CA SER A 8 -3.61 -10.92 8.67
C SER A 8 -2.15 -11.37 8.87
N GLY A 9 -1.79 -12.66 8.77
CA GLY A 9 -0.43 -13.20 8.90
C GLY A 9 0.43 -13.22 7.62
N ILE A 10 0.13 -12.38 6.62
CA ILE A 10 1.03 -12.10 5.48
C ILE A 10 1.57 -10.65 5.55
N ARG A 11 1.18 -9.89 6.57
CA ARG A 11 1.06 -8.43 6.43
C ARG A 11 2.27 -7.60 6.83
N MET A 12 3.39 -8.16 7.30
CA MET A 12 4.57 -7.33 7.59
C MET A 12 5.87 -7.99 7.13
N ALA A 13 6.16 -7.89 5.84
CA ALA A 13 7.43 -8.30 5.27
C ALA A 13 7.96 -7.30 4.22
N MET A 14 7.85 -6.00 4.49
CA MET A 14 8.55 -4.95 3.73
C MET A 14 9.10 -3.91 4.71
N ILE A 15 10.30 -4.20 5.22
CA ILE A 15 11.00 -3.44 6.26
C ILE A 15 11.92 -2.39 5.61
N ALA A 16 11.54 -1.11 5.58
CA ALA A 16 12.41 -0.04 5.07
C ALA A 16 13.30 0.57 6.19
N LEU A 17 14.61 0.30 6.15
CA LEU A 17 15.62 0.57 7.19
C LEU A 17 16.38 1.91 7.01
N ALA A 18 16.69 2.66 8.09
CA ALA A 18 17.12 4.08 8.02
C ALA A 18 17.53 4.92 9.32
N LEU A 19 18.80 5.10 9.79
CA LEU A 19 19.12 5.46 11.22
C LEU A 19 20.23 6.52 11.64
N THR A 20 20.35 7.01 12.92
CA THR A 20 21.53 7.70 13.61
C THR A 20 21.26 8.21 15.08
N ILE A 21 22.27 8.21 16.00
CA ILE A 21 22.76 9.36 16.85
C ILE A 21 24.25 9.25 17.36
N VAL A 22 25.05 10.27 16.96
CA VAL A 22 26.11 11.14 17.57
C VAL A 22 27.02 10.72 18.75
N ALA A 23 28.34 10.88 18.52
CA ALA A 23 29.28 11.54 19.45
C ALA A 23 30.27 12.46 18.70
N VAL A 24 30.31 13.76 19.03
CA VAL A 24 31.39 14.71 18.62
C VAL A 24 31.93 15.40 19.88
N PRO A 25 33.26 15.56 20.02
CA PRO A 25 33.87 16.11 21.23
C PRO A 25 33.74 17.64 21.34
N ALA A 26 33.82 18.11 22.58
CA ALA A 26 33.73 19.50 23.01
C ALA A 26 34.71 20.45 22.28
N LEU A 27 34.21 21.64 21.90
CA LEU A 27 35.04 22.83 21.72
C LEU A 27 34.26 24.13 21.97
N ALA A 28 34.71 24.82 23.03
CA ALA A 28 34.70 26.25 23.30
C ALA A 28 33.43 27.10 23.05
N LEU A 29 32.90 27.60 24.17
CA LEU A 29 32.02 28.74 24.31
C LEU A 29 32.58 30.01 23.63
N ALA A 30 31.81 30.61 22.72
CA ALA A 30 31.85 32.04 22.45
C ALA A 30 30.40 32.54 22.30
N GLN A 31 29.91 33.19 23.35
CA GLN A 31 28.64 33.92 23.33
C GLN A 31 28.79 35.16 22.45
N SER A 32 27.99 35.25 21.39
CA SER A 32 27.57 36.53 20.83
C SER A 32 26.08 36.49 20.57
N GLN A 33 25.34 37.23 21.40
CA GLN A 33 23.93 37.48 21.22
C GLN A 33 23.78 38.48 20.07
N SER A 34 23.49 37.97 18.87
CA SER A 34 22.97 38.79 17.78
C SER A 34 21.46 38.57 17.70
N THR A 35 20.72 39.61 18.06
CA THR A 35 19.28 39.73 17.88
C THR A 35 18.98 39.87 16.39
N GLU A 36 19.18 38.81 15.60
CA GLU A 36 18.72 38.77 14.22
C GLU A 36 17.26 38.35 14.20
N GLN A 37 16.43 39.39 14.11
CA GLN A 37 15.15 39.45 13.40
C GLN A 37 14.94 38.20 12.52
N ARG A 38 14.09 37.27 12.99
CA ARG A 38 13.58 36.13 12.21
C ARG A 38 12.86 36.70 10.98
N GLN A 39 13.60 36.94 9.91
CA GLN A 39 13.02 37.03 8.58
C GLN A 39 12.47 35.65 8.31
N SER A 40 11.15 35.53 8.30
CA SER A 40 10.44 34.35 7.85
C SER A 40 10.87 34.11 6.42
N THR A 41 11.83 33.21 6.20
CA THR A 41 12.19 32.76 4.87
C THR A 41 10.90 32.26 4.22
N PRO A 42 10.52 32.75 3.02
CA PRO A 42 9.35 32.21 2.33
C PRO A 42 9.51 30.70 2.25
N VAL A 43 8.48 29.97 2.69
CA VAL A 43 8.40 28.51 2.51
C VAL A 43 8.50 28.29 1.00
N ALA A 44 9.60 27.67 0.57
CA ALA A 44 9.77 27.33 -0.83
C ALA A 44 8.64 26.35 -1.17
N VAL A 45 7.76 26.74 -2.08
CA VAL A 45 6.79 25.81 -2.65
C VAL A 45 7.63 24.76 -3.38
N PRO A 46 7.44 23.45 -3.12
CA PRO A 46 8.13 22.42 -3.88
C PRO A 46 7.95 22.72 -5.37
N ASP A 47 9.01 22.52 -6.15
CA ASP A 47 8.93 22.71 -7.60
C ASP A 47 7.71 21.94 -8.11
N ALA A 48 6.82 22.64 -8.83
CA ALA A 48 5.56 22.06 -9.30
C ALA A 48 5.80 20.78 -10.13
N GLU A 49 6.99 20.65 -10.72
CA GLU A 49 7.48 19.46 -11.41
C GLU A 49 7.62 18.25 -10.46
N LEU A 50 8.18 18.43 -9.26
CA LEU A 50 8.33 17.35 -8.28
C LEU A 50 7.00 16.86 -7.74
N ALA A 51 5.94 17.69 -7.75
CA ALA A 51 4.60 17.28 -7.36
C ALA A 51 3.91 16.42 -8.43
N LEU A 52 4.35 16.52 -9.69
CA LEU A 52 3.80 15.79 -10.84
C LEU A 52 4.54 14.48 -11.15
N LEU A 53 5.65 14.18 -10.46
CA LEU A 53 6.31 12.87 -10.60
C LEU A 53 5.34 11.74 -10.23
N ASP A 54 5.33 10.69 -11.03
CA ASP A 54 4.55 9.49 -10.80
C ASP A 54 5.41 8.47 -10.04
N LEU A 55 5.49 8.56 -8.71
CA LEU A 55 6.43 7.72 -7.96
C LEU A 55 6.17 6.21 -8.14
N ALA A 56 4.91 5.82 -8.31
CA ALA A 56 4.52 4.45 -8.58
C ALA A 56 5.03 3.93 -9.94
N ALA A 57 5.21 4.82 -10.92
CA ALA A 57 5.83 4.47 -12.19
C ALA A 57 7.34 4.35 -12.11
N LEU A 58 7.97 5.03 -11.15
CA LEU A 58 9.42 5.11 -11.06
C LEU A 58 10.00 3.84 -10.45
N THR A 59 9.25 3.10 -9.63
CA THR A 59 9.69 1.84 -9.03
C THR A 59 10.01 0.78 -10.08
N LEU A 60 10.77 -0.24 -9.66
CA LEU A 60 11.11 -1.37 -10.51
C LEU A 60 9.84 -2.12 -10.96
N THR A 61 9.92 -2.68 -12.16
CA THR A 61 8.87 -3.53 -12.75
C THR A 61 9.39 -4.96 -12.95
N PRO A 62 8.52 -5.98 -13.12
CA PRO A 62 8.98 -7.34 -13.42
C PRO A 62 9.95 -7.41 -14.61
N ARG A 63 9.76 -6.58 -15.63
CA ARG A 63 10.68 -6.49 -16.77
C ARG A 63 12.08 -6.01 -16.40
N ASP A 64 12.20 -5.14 -15.40
CA ASP A 64 13.50 -4.69 -14.89
C ASP A 64 14.22 -5.83 -14.14
N LEU A 65 13.47 -6.70 -13.47
CA LEU A 65 13.98 -7.89 -12.80
C LEU A 65 14.37 -8.99 -13.82
N ASP A 66 13.53 -9.25 -14.82
CA ASP A 66 13.83 -10.18 -15.92
C ASP A 66 15.14 -9.80 -16.63
N ALA A 67 15.40 -8.50 -16.80
CA ALA A 67 16.60 -7.99 -17.46
C ALA A 67 17.91 -8.31 -16.70
N VAL A 68 17.82 -8.61 -15.40
CA VAL A 68 18.94 -9.07 -14.56
C VAL A 68 18.86 -10.55 -14.20
N GLY A 69 17.95 -11.30 -14.84
CA GLY A 69 17.81 -12.76 -14.66
C GLY A 69 16.92 -13.17 -13.48
N LEU A 70 16.13 -12.25 -12.93
CA LEU A 70 15.13 -12.53 -11.89
C LEU A 70 13.75 -12.68 -12.54
N GLU A 71 13.45 -13.88 -13.04
CA GLU A 71 12.17 -14.19 -13.68
C GLU A 71 11.08 -14.60 -12.67
N GLY A 72 9.80 -14.48 -13.06
CA GLY A 72 8.67 -14.99 -12.29
C GLY A 72 8.13 -14.07 -11.20
N TYR A 73 8.71 -12.88 -11.06
CA TYR A 73 8.28 -11.89 -10.07
C TYR A 73 6.96 -11.22 -10.46
N GLY A 74 6.07 -11.08 -9.48
CA GLY A 74 4.82 -10.33 -9.60
C GLY A 74 4.64 -9.33 -8.46
N ILE A 75 3.58 -8.55 -8.48
CA ILE A 75 3.23 -7.60 -7.42
C ILE A 75 2.99 -8.38 -6.12
N GLY A 76 3.79 -8.10 -5.09
CA GLY A 76 3.59 -8.57 -3.72
C GLY A 76 3.03 -7.48 -2.81
N ALA A 77 3.43 -6.22 -3.03
CA ALA A 77 2.95 -5.07 -2.25
C ALA A 77 3.09 -3.77 -3.04
N GLY A 78 2.35 -2.73 -2.64
CA GLY A 78 2.62 -1.36 -3.06
C GLY A 78 1.83 -0.35 -2.26
N GLU A 79 2.44 0.76 -1.89
CA GLU A 79 1.83 1.77 -1.04
C GLU A 79 2.33 3.18 -1.37
N ALA A 80 1.40 4.12 -1.40
CA ALA A 80 1.71 5.54 -1.35
C ALA A 80 1.79 5.95 0.12
N ARG A 81 2.94 6.41 0.57
CA ARG A 81 3.17 6.70 1.98
C ARG A 81 2.75 8.11 2.34
N SER A 82 2.15 8.25 3.52
CA SER A 82 1.86 9.52 4.15
C SER A 82 3.02 9.91 5.08
N LEU A 83 3.08 11.17 5.51
CA LEU A 83 4.06 11.61 6.51
C LEU A 83 4.01 10.72 7.75
N ARG A 84 2.79 10.34 8.15
CA ARG A 84 2.56 9.50 9.31
C ARG A 84 2.99 8.06 9.07
N SER A 85 2.59 7.42 7.96
CA SER A 85 2.98 6.03 7.72
C SER A 85 4.50 5.91 7.52
N THR A 86 5.14 6.87 6.86
CA THR A 86 6.61 6.96 6.80
C THR A 86 7.23 7.13 8.20
N ALA A 87 6.64 7.96 9.07
CA ALA A 87 7.12 8.11 10.45
C ALA A 87 6.93 6.84 11.30
N GLU A 88 5.83 6.11 11.12
CA GLU A 88 5.55 4.84 11.78
C GLU A 88 6.57 3.77 11.35
N VAL A 89 6.85 3.64 10.05
CA VAL A 89 7.93 2.78 9.54
C VAL A 89 9.25 3.12 10.24
N TYR A 90 9.64 4.40 10.30
CA TYR A 90 10.91 4.76 10.95
C TYR A 90 10.90 4.57 12.47
N ALA A 91 9.75 4.71 13.12
CA ALA A 91 9.58 4.45 14.55
C ALA A 91 9.74 2.96 14.85
N ASP A 92 9.08 2.12 14.05
CA ASP A 92 9.08 0.66 14.20
C ASP A 92 10.50 0.10 14.22
N ASN A 93 11.25 0.44 13.17
CA ASN A 93 12.66 0.10 13.03
C ASN A 93 13.56 0.51 14.20
N ARG A 94 13.18 1.51 15.02
CA ARG A 94 14.06 2.25 15.96
C ARG A 94 13.44 2.42 17.33
N GLY A 95 13.05 1.29 17.91
CA GLY A 95 12.45 1.21 19.23
C GLY A 95 10.93 1.15 19.24
N GLY A 96 10.32 0.74 18.13
CA GLY A 96 8.90 0.39 18.03
C GLY A 96 7.95 1.57 17.77
N ILE A 97 6.76 1.22 17.28
CA ILE A 97 5.65 2.13 16.96
C ILE A 97 4.98 2.61 18.27
N THR A 98 5.62 3.57 18.94
CA THR A 98 5.02 4.30 20.06
C THR A 98 4.58 5.70 19.60
N PRO A 99 3.54 6.31 20.21
CA PRO A 99 3.14 7.68 19.89
C PRO A 99 4.33 8.67 19.95
N GLU A 100 5.19 8.53 20.96
CA GLU A 100 6.36 9.37 21.14
C GLU A 100 7.39 9.20 20.02
N ASN A 101 7.68 7.96 19.59
CA ASN A 101 8.61 7.69 18.50
C ASN A 101 8.04 8.13 17.15
N THR A 102 6.78 7.84 16.87
CA THR A 102 6.12 8.28 15.63
C THR A 102 6.10 9.81 15.53
N ASP A 103 5.73 10.52 16.61
CA ASP A 103 5.76 11.99 16.64
C ASP A 103 7.19 12.56 16.51
N ARG A 104 8.20 11.84 17.01
CA ARG A 104 9.61 12.21 16.83
C ARG A 104 9.99 12.17 15.35
N TYR A 105 9.69 11.07 14.65
CA TYR A 105 10.03 10.94 13.23
C TYR A 105 9.17 11.82 12.33
N ALA A 106 7.88 11.99 12.61
CA ALA A 106 7.01 12.89 11.87
C ALA A 106 7.56 14.33 11.90
N ARG A 107 7.90 14.85 13.10
CA ARG A 107 8.53 16.18 13.24
C ARG A 107 9.87 16.28 12.53
N PHE A 108 10.67 15.21 12.55
CA PHE A 108 11.93 15.19 11.82
C PHE A 108 11.69 15.30 10.30
N LEU A 109 10.82 14.46 9.75
CA LEU A 109 10.44 14.43 8.33
C LEU A 109 9.87 15.78 7.87
N GLU A 110 8.99 16.39 8.66
CA GLU A 110 8.51 17.77 8.41
C GLU A 110 9.68 18.77 8.39
N SER A 111 10.62 18.66 9.33
CA SER A 111 11.76 19.59 9.45
C SER A 111 12.78 19.50 8.31
N VAL A 112 12.83 18.36 7.61
CA VAL A 112 13.62 18.17 6.39
C VAL A 112 12.80 18.37 5.12
N GLY A 113 11.52 18.73 5.26
CA GLY A 113 10.62 18.99 4.14
C GLY A 113 10.30 17.73 3.34
N TRP A 114 10.17 16.57 3.98
CA TRP A 114 9.60 15.39 3.33
C TRP A 114 8.21 15.75 2.78
N ALA A 115 7.93 15.34 1.54
CA ALA A 115 6.71 15.70 0.83
C ALA A 115 5.79 14.51 0.58
N ARG A 116 6.35 13.40 0.08
CA ARG A 116 5.63 12.17 -0.24
C ARG A 116 6.61 11.02 -0.44
N GLY A 117 6.11 9.81 -0.25
CA GLY A 117 6.87 8.60 -0.49
C GLY A 117 6.02 7.55 -1.22
N TYR A 118 6.69 6.61 -1.85
CA TYR A 118 6.06 5.44 -2.42
C TYR A 118 6.97 4.23 -2.25
N GLU A 119 6.38 3.08 -2.03
CA GLU A 119 7.06 1.80 -1.90
C GLU A 119 6.34 0.74 -2.74
N SER A 120 7.11 -0.14 -3.38
CA SER A 120 6.62 -1.27 -4.16
C SER A 120 7.42 -2.51 -3.84
N GLY A 121 6.75 -3.65 -3.74
CA GLY A 121 7.37 -4.96 -3.54
C GLY A 121 7.01 -5.89 -4.69
N LEU A 122 8.01 -6.42 -5.37
CA LEU A 122 7.86 -7.52 -6.32
C LEU A 122 8.28 -8.81 -5.64
N ALA A 123 7.44 -9.83 -5.68
CA ALA A 123 7.63 -11.05 -4.93
C ALA A 123 7.51 -12.30 -5.79
N VAL A 124 8.12 -13.37 -5.31
CA VAL A 124 7.90 -14.75 -5.74
C VAL A 124 7.39 -15.56 -4.55
N LEU A 125 6.40 -16.41 -4.78
CA LEU A 125 5.87 -17.29 -3.74
C LEU A 125 6.90 -18.35 -3.36
N ASN A 126 6.81 -18.85 -2.13
CA ASN A 126 7.55 -20.03 -1.69
C ASN A 126 6.93 -21.28 -2.34
N GLU A 127 7.78 -22.15 -2.92
CA GLU A 127 7.32 -23.35 -3.63
C GLU A 127 6.76 -24.42 -2.68
N ASP A 128 7.30 -24.52 -1.46
CA ASP A 128 6.88 -25.47 -0.44
C ASP A 128 5.61 -25.00 0.28
N ASP A 129 5.47 -23.69 0.51
CA ASP A 129 4.25 -23.06 1.03
C ASP A 129 3.91 -21.76 0.28
N PRO A 130 3.03 -21.84 -0.75
CA PRO A 130 2.61 -20.67 -1.53
C PRO A 130 1.87 -19.59 -0.74
N SER A 131 1.61 -19.80 0.55
CA SER A 131 1.08 -18.78 1.44
C SER A 131 2.11 -17.71 1.82
N PHE A 132 3.40 -18.00 1.62
CA PHE A 132 4.51 -17.11 1.96
C PHE A 132 5.32 -16.70 0.73
N PHE A 133 6.09 -15.62 0.85
CA PHE A 133 7.05 -15.22 -0.16
C PHE A 133 8.41 -15.88 0.10
N SER A 134 9.03 -16.44 -0.93
CA SER A 134 10.43 -16.92 -0.81
C SER A 134 11.42 -15.76 -0.91
N GLN A 135 11.09 -14.77 -1.74
CA GLN A 135 11.91 -13.60 -1.99
C GLN A 135 11.05 -12.38 -2.36
N VAL A 136 11.46 -11.22 -1.87
CA VAL A 136 10.86 -9.91 -2.19
C VAL A 136 11.95 -8.94 -2.63
N VAL A 137 11.73 -8.28 -3.77
CA VAL A 137 12.52 -7.15 -4.25
C VAL A 137 11.70 -5.87 -4.03
N SER A 138 12.14 -5.03 -3.10
CA SER A 138 11.51 -3.76 -2.79
C SER A 138 12.11 -2.60 -3.58
N SER A 139 11.31 -1.59 -3.87
CA SER A 139 11.72 -0.28 -4.38
C SER A 139 11.07 0.81 -3.55
N THR A 140 11.87 1.71 -2.99
CA THR A 140 11.37 2.86 -2.22
C THR A 140 11.81 4.16 -2.89
N ILE A 141 10.94 5.18 -2.86
CA ILE A 141 11.25 6.53 -3.34
C ILE A 141 10.60 7.54 -2.40
N ASP A 142 11.39 8.48 -1.88
CA ASP A 142 10.97 9.60 -1.06
C ASP A 142 11.33 10.93 -1.73
N VAL A 143 10.38 11.87 -1.71
CA VAL A 143 10.53 13.20 -2.28
C VAL A 143 10.65 14.23 -1.17
N TYR A 144 11.65 15.10 -1.27
CA TYR A 144 11.87 16.21 -0.36
C TYR A 144 11.76 17.56 -1.08
N GLN A 145 11.32 18.59 -0.35
CA GLN A 145 11.19 19.95 -0.86
C GLN A 145 12.55 20.59 -1.24
N SER A 146 13.67 20.07 -0.72
CA SER A 146 15.01 20.57 -1.02
C SER A 146 16.07 19.46 -0.98
N GLU A 147 17.14 19.61 -1.77
CA GLU A 147 18.32 18.72 -1.71
C GLU A 147 18.98 18.72 -0.31
N VAL A 148 18.97 19.85 0.38
CA VAL A 148 19.50 19.96 1.75
C VAL A 148 18.67 19.12 2.71
N GLY A 149 17.34 19.14 2.54
CA GLY A 149 16.40 18.27 3.25
C GLY A 149 16.68 16.80 2.98
N ALA A 150 16.72 16.40 1.71
CA ALA A 150 17.02 15.04 1.28
C ALA A 150 18.37 14.55 1.84
N ARG A 151 19.43 15.35 1.78
CA ARG A 151 20.75 14.97 2.32
C ARG A 151 20.73 14.77 3.83
N ARG A 152 20.04 15.65 4.57
CA ARG A 152 19.90 15.53 6.03
C ARG A 152 19.08 14.30 6.40
N ALA A 153 18.00 14.05 5.66
CA ALA A 153 17.18 12.86 5.78
C ALA A 153 18.03 11.62 5.53
N PHE A 154 18.62 11.47 4.34
CA PHE A 154 19.51 10.36 4.00
C PHE A 154 20.59 10.09 5.04
N THR A 155 21.25 11.14 5.56
CA THR A 155 22.28 10.97 6.60
C THR A 155 21.71 10.34 7.88
N LEU A 156 20.58 10.85 8.38
CA LEU A 156 19.91 10.42 9.62
C LEU A 156 19.06 9.16 9.43
N LEU A 157 18.63 8.91 8.20
CA LEU A 157 17.74 7.85 7.81
C LEU A 157 18.51 6.77 7.07
N THR A 158 19.81 6.57 7.30
CA THR A 158 20.54 5.40 6.75
C THR A 158 21.73 4.94 7.59
N ASP A 159 21.98 5.42 8.82
CA ASP A 159 23.11 4.99 9.68
C ASP A 159 22.74 3.91 10.72
N PRO A 160 23.33 2.71 10.72
CA PRO A 160 22.88 1.46 11.35
C PRO A 160 22.85 1.43 12.89
N ALA A 161 23.23 2.51 13.56
CA ALA A 161 23.33 2.58 15.02
C ALA A 161 22.04 2.29 15.83
N ASP A 162 20.86 2.71 15.37
CA ASP A 162 19.61 2.65 16.18
C ASP A 162 18.59 1.59 15.73
N VAL A 163 18.96 0.65 14.85
CA VAL A 163 17.99 -0.33 14.35
C VAL A 163 17.86 -1.38 15.41
N THR A 164 16.62 -1.66 15.77
CA THR A 164 16.30 -2.61 16.84
C THR A 164 15.63 -3.87 16.33
N ILE A 165 15.08 -3.85 15.11
CA ILE A 165 14.27 -4.95 14.57
C ILE A 165 15.09 -6.00 13.81
N ALA A 166 16.34 -5.71 13.49
CA ALA A 166 17.20 -6.59 12.71
C ALA A 166 18.68 -6.34 13.03
N GLU A 167 19.52 -7.33 12.75
CA GLU A 167 20.96 -7.16 12.70
C GLU A 167 21.34 -6.46 11.39
N VAL A 168 22.19 -5.44 11.47
CA VAL A 168 22.57 -4.61 10.32
C VAL A 168 24.08 -4.46 10.26
N GLU A 169 24.67 -4.78 9.12
CA GLU A 169 26.10 -4.66 8.85
C GLU A 169 26.35 -3.81 7.60
N LEU A 170 27.40 -2.97 7.64
CA LEU A 170 27.85 -2.25 6.45
C LEU A 170 28.44 -3.23 5.43
N ALA A 171 27.84 -3.28 4.25
CA ALA A 171 28.37 -4.11 3.17
C ALA A 171 29.67 -3.50 2.59
N PRO A 172 30.48 -4.30 1.87
CA PRO A 172 31.55 -3.78 1.02
C PRO A 172 31.09 -2.62 0.12
N PRO A 173 31.95 -1.61 -0.10
CA PRO A 173 31.58 -0.45 -0.91
C PRO A 173 31.36 -0.85 -2.38
N VAL A 174 30.28 -0.34 -2.96
CA VAL A 174 29.93 -0.45 -4.39
C VAL A 174 30.19 0.86 -5.12
N ALA A 175 30.02 0.87 -6.46
CA ALA A 175 30.09 2.12 -7.22
C ALA A 175 28.98 3.09 -6.79
N ALA A 176 29.30 4.37 -6.66
CA ALA A 176 28.33 5.38 -6.26
C ALA A 176 27.21 5.54 -7.30
N ILE A 177 25.98 5.69 -6.80
CA ILE A 177 24.77 6.01 -7.53
C ILE A 177 24.31 7.39 -7.03
N GLY A 178 24.27 8.37 -7.93
CA GLY A 178 23.87 9.72 -7.58
C GLY A 178 24.85 10.43 -6.64
N ASP A 179 24.31 11.19 -5.70
CA ASP A 179 25.08 12.04 -4.81
C ASP A 179 25.63 11.32 -3.57
N ASP A 180 24.88 10.32 -3.07
CA ASP A 180 25.24 9.52 -1.90
C ASP A 180 24.74 8.08 -2.11
N THR A 181 25.46 7.08 -1.61
CA THR A 181 25.07 5.66 -1.67
C THR A 181 25.50 4.93 -0.41
N ARG A 182 24.65 4.05 0.12
CA ARG A 182 24.96 3.14 1.21
C ARG A 182 24.41 1.75 0.92
N VAL A 183 25.13 0.74 1.38
CA VAL A 183 24.74 -0.66 1.22
C VAL A 183 24.78 -1.34 2.58
N TRP A 184 23.69 -2.01 2.93
CA TRP A 184 23.51 -2.72 4.19
C TRP A 184 23.23 -4.19 3.93
N LEU A 185 23.85 -5.04 4.72
CA LEU A 185 23.41 -6.42 4.92
C LEU A 185 22.51 -6.42 6.15
N VAL A 186 21.38 -7.11 6.05
CA VAL A 186 20.37 -7.18 7.10
C VAL A 186 20.02 -8.63 7.37
N ALA A 187 19.91 -9.02 8.63
CA ALA A 187 19.40 -10.33 9.02
C ALA A 187 18.39 -10.15 10.16
N GLY A 188 17.27 -10.85 10.11
CA GLY A 188 16.21 -10.74 11.11
C GLY A 188 15.24 -11.90 11.06
N GLU A 189 14.16 -11.79 11.81
CA GLU A 189 13.02 -12.71 11.80
C GLU A 189 11.78 -11.90 11.41
N ALA A 190 10.89 -12.48 10.59
CA ALA A 190 9.63 -11.84 10.26
C ALA A 190 8.67 -11.91 11.47
N ASP A 191 8.08 -10.77 11.85
CA ASP A 191 7.27 -10.65 13.08
C ASP A 191 6.02 -11.55 13.12
N ASP A 192 5.48 -11.91 11.95
CA ASP A 192 4.25 -12.70 11.83
C ASP A 192 4.48 -14.21 11.71
N THR A 193 5.63 -14.63 11.17
CA THR A 193 5.94 -16.04 10.92
C THR A 193 7.08 -16.58 11.77
N ASP A 194 7.82 -15.71 12.46
CA ASP A 194 9.12 -15.99 13.08
C ASP A 194 10.14 -16.58 12.09
N GLU A 195 9.93 -16.45 10.77
CA GLU A 195 10.83 -17.00 9.78
C GLU A 195 12.08 -16.11 9.64
N PRO A 196 13.29 -16.69 9.71
CA PRO A 196 14.51 -15.93 9.53
C PRO A 196 14.66 -15.48 8.08
N PHE A 197 15.07 -14.24 7.88
CA PHE A 197 15.39 -13.68 6.58
C PHE A 197 16.78 -13.08 6.54
N GLN A 198 17.34 -13.01 5.33
CA GLN A 198 18.54 -12.23 5.02
C GLN A 198 18.24 -11.27 3.89
N ALA A 199 18.77 -10.05 3.97
CA ALA A 199 18.55 -9.04 2.97
C ALA A 199 19.80 -8.21 2.66
N VAL A 200 19.79 -7.62 1.46
CA VAL A 200 20.70 -6.53 1.09
C VAL A 200 19.88 -5.31 0.70
N LEU A 201 20.25 -4.16 1.23
CA LEU A 201 19.60 -2.87 0.96
C LEU A 201 20.61 -1.92 0.33
N VAL A 202 20.30 -1.37 -0.84
CA VAL A 202 21.05 -0.31 -1.51
C VAL A 202 20.23 0.97 -1.48
N MET A 203 20.65 1.94 -0.68
CA MET A 203 20.01 3.26 -0.55
C MET A 203 20.87 4.30 -1.26
N PHE A 204 20.26 5.20 -2.01
CA PHE A 204 20.97 6.28 -2.72
C PHE A 204 20.16 7.58 -2.78
N ARG A 205 20.85 8.68 -3.06
CA ARG A 205 20.25 10.02 -3.17
C ARG A 205 20.48 10.64 -4.55
N LEU A 206 19.43 11.20 -5.13
CA LEU A 206 19.45 11.95 -6.40
C LEU A 206 18.81 13.32 -6.19
N GLY A 207 19.62 14.34 -5.87
CA GLY A 207 19.13 15.70 -5.62
C GLY A 207 18.09 15.74 -4.49
N HIS A 208 16.82 15.94 -4.87
CA HIS A 208 15.65 16.03 -4.00
C HIS A 208 15.04 14.68 -3.60
N LEU A 209 15.56 13.58 -4.15
CA LEU A 209 15.01 12.25 -3.98
C LEU A 209 15.94 11.37 -3.15
N GLU A 210 15.36 10.57 -2.27
CA GLU A 210 15.99 9.38 -1.72
C GLU A 210 15.31 8.16 -2.34
N ALA A 211 16.08 7.16 -2.73
CA ALA A 211 15.55 5.94 -3.30
C ALA A 211 16.33 4.73 -2.78
N GLY A 212 15.67 3.58 -2.81
CA GLY A 212 16.26 2.34 -2.31
C GLY A 212 15.79 1.12 -3.07
N VAL A 213 16.65 0.11 -3.11
CA VAL A 213 16.31 -1.25 -3.51
C VAL A 213 16.68 -2.19 -2.37
N GLY A 214 15.74 -3.05 -1.98
CA GLY A 214 15.97 -4.14 -1.04
C GLY A 214 15.74 -5.49 -1.71
N ILE A 215 16.56 -6.49 -1.38
CA ILE A 215 16.31 -7.89 -1.72
C ILE A 215 16.22 -8.67 -0.42
N TYR A 216 15.03 -9.15 -0.06
CA TYR A 216 14.76 -9.93 1.15
C TYR A 216 14.57 -11.40 0.77
N ASN A 217 15.28 -12.31 1.45
CA ASN A 217 15.27 -13.74 1.18
C ASN A 217 14.89 -14.51 2.44
N TRP A 218 13.81 -15.28 2.37
CA TRP A 218 13.41 -16.23 3.43
C TRP A 218 14.01 -17.62 3.23
N ASP A 219 14.51 -17.93 2.02
CA ASP A 219 15.27 -19.16 1.74
C ASP A 219 16.68 -19.18 2.35
N GLN A 220 17.05 -18.16 3.15
CA GLN A 220 18.37 -17.98 3.77
C GLN A 220 19.54 -18.01 2.78
N ARG A 221 19.30 -17.65 1.51
CA ARG A 221 20.36 -17.42 0.53
C ARG A 221 21.19 -16.21 0.92
N GLU A 222 22.50 -16.31 0.72
CA GLU A 222 23.43 -15.20 0.97
C GLU A 222 23.01 -13.97 0.13
N PRO A 223 22.98 -12.76 0.71
CA PRO A 223 22.58 -11.56 -0.02
C PRO A 223 23.52 -11.24 -1.18
N ASP A 224 22.95 -11.07 -2.38
CA ASP A 224 23.70 -10.72 -3.59
C ASP A 224 23.81 -9.19 -3.73
N ILE A 225 24.94 -8.64 -3.27
CA ILE A 225 25.23 -7.19 -3.31
C ILE A 225 25.29 -6.66 -4.74
N GLU A 226 25.90 -7.41 -5.66
CA GLU A 226 26.07 -6.96 -7.06
C GLU A 226 24.72 -6.90 -7.76
N LEU A 227 23.84 -7.88 -7.52
CA LEU A 227 22.48 -7.87 -8.04
C LEU A 227 21.66 -6.70 -7.48
N ALA A 228 21.72 -6.46 -6.17
CA ALA A 228 21.03 -5.34 -5.54
C ALA A 228 21.54 -3.99 -6.06
N HIS A 229 22.85 -3.86 -6.28
CA HIS A 229 23.45 -2.68 -6.87
C HIS A 229 23.01 -2.47 -8.33
N ALA A 230 22.97 -3.54 -9.14
CA ALA A 230 22.50 -3.46 -10.53
C ALA A 230 21.03 -3.02 -10.61
N LEU A 231 20.17 -3.54 -9.73
CA LEU A 231 18.77 -3.10 -9.62
C LEU A 231 18.66 -1.65 -9.14
N ALA A 232 19.50 -1.20 -8.21
CA ALA A 232 19.53 0.19 -7.76
C ALA A 232 19.99 1.16 -8.87
N VAL A 233 20.99 0.77 -9.68
CA VAL A 233 21.37 1.52 -10.89
C VAL A 233 20.19 1.59 -11.86
N ARG A 234 19.46 0.49 -12.05
CA ARG A 234 18.28 0.47 -12.91
C ARG A 234 17.17 1.39 -12.41
N LEU A 235 16.93 1.43 -11.10
CA LEU A 235 15.98 2.35 -10.48
C LEU A 235 16.42 3.82 -10.69
N ALA A 236 17.71 4.12 -10.52
CA ALA A 236 18.24 5.46 -10.76
C ALA A 236 18.06 5.89 -12.23
N GLU A 237 18.35 5.02 -13.20
CA GLU A 237 18.10 5.27 -14.62
C GLU A 237 16.63 5.61 -14.90
N ARG A 238 15.68 4.91 -14.25
CA ARG A 238 14.23 5.19 -14.38
C ARG A 238 13.87 6.55 -13.81
N ILE A 239 14.41 6.89 -12.64
CA ILE A 239 14.19 8.19 -12.00
C ILE A 239 14.74 9.33 -12.87
N GLU A 240 15.94 9.18 -13.43
CA GLU A 240 16.56 10.21 -14.28
C GLU A 240 15.88 10.35 -15.64
N ALA A 241 15.36 9.24 -16.20
CA ALA A 241 14.60 9.26 -17.44
C ALA A 241 13.16 9.79 -17.28
N ALA A 242 12.70 9.97 -16.04
CA ALA A 242 11.36 10.44 -15.76
C ALA A 242 11.16 11.89 -16.22
N ALA A 243 10.17 12.10 -17.07
CA ALA A 243 9.64 13.41 -17.36
C ALA A 243 8.36 13.64 -16.56
N PRO A 244 8.07 14.88 -16.12
CA PRO A 244 6.74 15.21 -15.62
C PRO A 244 5.67 14.79 -16.63
N ALA A 245 4.66 14.09 -16.15
CA ALA A 245 3.61 13.57 -17.03
C ALA A 245 2.79 14.72 -17.66
N ALA A 246 2.45 14.59 -18.93
CA ALA A 246 1.63 15.59 -19.64
C ALA A 246 0.20 15.68 -19.09
N ALA A 247 -0.27 14.60 -18.46
CA ALA A 247 -1.52 14.53 -17.72
C ALA A 247 -1.24 13.98 -16.33
N ALA A 248 -2.13 14.25 -15.38
CA ALA A 248 -2.06 13.70 -14.03
C ALA A 248 -1.86 12.17 -14.07
N PRO A 249 -0.79 11.64 -13.46
CA PRO A 249 -0.61 10.21 -13.32
C PRO A 249 -1.80 9.54 -12.61
N LEU A 250 -2.12 8.29 -12.99
CA LEU A 250 -3.21 7.56 -12.33
C LEU A 250 -2.92 7.38 -10.84
N SER A 251 -1.69 7.04 -10.47
CA SER A 251 -1.27 6.90 -9.06
C SER A 251 -1.56 8.14 -8.23
N THR A 252 -1.22 9.32 -8.75
CA THR A 252 -1.39 10.61 -8.05
C THR A 252 -2.80 11.19 -8.15
N SER A 253 -3.66 10.65 -9.02
CA SER A 253 -5.06 11.08 -9.15
C SER A 253 -6.03 10.07 -8.54
N SER A 254 -5.52 8.98 -7.97
CA SER A 254 -6.29 7.96 -7.28
C SER A 254 -6.53 8.37 -5.84
N LEU A 255 -7.78 8.22 -5.37
CA LEU A 255 -8.11 8.43 -3.98
C LEU A 255 -7.52 7.28 -3.17
N ALA A 256 -6.74 7.65 -2.16
CA ALA A 256 -6.34 6.78 -1.08
C ALA A 256 -6.59 7.53 0.23
N PHE A 257 -6.92 6.78 1.28
CA PHE A 257 -7.14 7.32 2.61
C PHE A 257 -5.85 7.20 3.41
N GLY A 258 -5.38 8.30 4.00
CA GLY A 258 -4.04 8.38 4.61
C GLY A 258 -3.99 8.35 6.13
N GLU A 259 -5.11 8.07 6.79
CA GLU A 259 -5.21 8.17 8.25
C GLU A 259 -4.83 6.89 8.98
N SER A 260 -4.45 7.09 10.25
CA SER A 260 -4.08 6.05 11.21
C SER A 260 -5.09 4.92 11.29
N GLY A 261 -4.60 3.71 11.05
CA GLY A 261 -5.37 2.47 11.17
C GLY A 261 -5.84 1.91 9.84
N LEU A 262 -5.69 2.61 8.71
CA LEU A 262 -5.96 1.97 7.42
C LEU A 262 -4.75 1.23 6.91
N GLU A 263 -4.94 -0.06 6.68
CA GLU A 263 -3.94 -0.90 6.04
C GLU A 263 -4.12 -0.80 4.53
N SER A 264 -3.20 -0.08 3.88
CA SER A 264 -3.07 -0.10 2.43
C SER A 264 -2.20 -1.29 2.04
N PHE A 265 -2.71 -2.19 1.20
CA PHE A 265 -1.96 -3.40 0.84
C PHE A 265 -1.66 -3.50 -0.65
N PHE A 266 -2.44 -2.83 -1.52
CA PHE A 266 -2.11 -2.74 -2.94
C PHE A 266 -2.45 -1.39 -3.58
N ASN A 267 -1.41 -0.59 -3.80
CA ASN A 267 -1.43 0.59 -4.64
C ASN A 267 -0.47 0.35 -5.79
N ASN A 268 -0.92 -0.12 -6.95
CA ASN A 268 -0.01 -0.57 -8.01
C ASN A 268 -0.57 -0.32 -9.41
N TYR A 269 0.34 -0.12 -10.37
CA TYR A 269 0.01 -0.24 -11.78
C TYR A 269 -0.19 -1.72 -12.13
N LEU A 270 -1.37 -2.05 -12.65
CA LEU A 270 -1.71 -3.39 -13.13
C LEU A 270 -1.53 -3.54 -14.64
N TYR A 271 -1.59 -2.42 -15.37
CA TYR A 271 -1.28 -2.32 -16.79
C TYR A 271 -0.63 -0.98 -17.06
N ARG A 272 0.54 -0.97 -17.69
CA ARG A 272 1.28 0.24 -18.03
C ARG A 272 2.26 -0.03 -19.16
N ASP A 273 2.51 0.96 -20.01
CA ASP A 273 3.53 0.90 -21.06
C ASP A 273 3.38 -0.33 -21.99
N GLY A 274 2.12 -0.73 -22.22
CA GLY A 274 1.77 -1.89 -23.05
C GLY A 274 2.00 -3.25 -22.40
N ALA A 275 2.33 -3.30 -21.11
CA ALA A 275 2.59 -4.53 -20.36
C ALA A 275 1.64 -4.66 -19.16
N ILE A 276 1.14 -5.88 -18.95
CA ILE A 276 0.35 -6.24 -17.77
C ILE A 276 1.34 -6.69 -16.70
N VAL A 277 1.16 -6.19 -15.49
CA VAL A 277 1.98 -6.56 -14.35
C VAL A 277 1.27 -7.70 -13.61
N PRO A 278 1.85 -8.91 -13.52
CA PRO A 278 1.24 -10.02 -12.79
C PRO A 278 1.23 -9.77 -11.28
N PHE A 279 0.29 -10.37 -10.56
CA PHE A 279 0.43 -10.55 -9.11
C PHE A 279 1.40 -11.71 -8.82
N ALA A 280 2.05 -11.69 -7.65
CA ALA A 280 2.90 -12.80 -7.24
C ALA A 280 2.07 -14.10 -7.19
N GLY A 281 2.54 -15.14 -7.90
CA GLY A 281 1.85 -16.44 -8.00
C GLY A 281 0.66 -16.48 -8.94
N GLU A 282 0.33 -15.39 -9.64
CA GLU A 282 -0.79 -15.37 -10.60
C GLU A 282 -0.51 -16.31 -11.77
N THR A 283 -1.44 -17.20 -12.03
CA THR A 283 -1.36 -18.12 -13.18
C THR A 283 -1.54 -17.38 -14.50
N ILE A 284 -1.08 -17.97 -15.60
CA ILE A 284 -1.26 -17.39 -16.94
C ILE A 284 -2.75 -17.25 -17.27
N GLU A 285 -3.59 -18.19 -16.84
CA GLU A 285 -5.03 -18.16 -17.02
C GLU A 285 -5.70 -17.01 -16.25
N GLU A 286 -5.29 -16.77 -15.00
CA GLU A 286 -5.77 -15.64 -14.19
C GLU A 286 -5.33 -14.30 -14.78
N LEU A 287 -4.05 -14.20 -15.15
CA LEU A 287 -3.49 -13.03 -15.83
C LEU A 287 -4.24 -12.73 -17.13
N ALA A 288 -4.50 -13.76 -17.94
CA ALA A 288 -5.27 -13.64 -19.18
C ALA A 288 -6.72 -13.22 -18.90
N SER A 289 -7.38 -13.81 -17.91
CA SER A 289 -8.73 -13.41 -17.48
C SER A 289 -8.78 -11.94 -17.06
N ARG A 290 -7.80 -11.51 -16.25
CA ARG A 290 -7.67 -10.13 -15.80
C ARG A 290 -7.38 -9.17 -16.96
N SER A 291 -6.53 -9.57 -17.92
CA SER A 291 -6.24 -8.78 -19.12
C SER A 291 -7.50 -8.47 -19.94
N LEU A 292 -8.40 -9.45 -20.08
CA LEU A 292 -9.64 -9.28 -20.84
C LEU A 292 -10.56 -8.23 -20.21
N ARG A 293 -10.52 -8.07 -18.88
CA ARG A 293 -11.29 -7.05 -18.15
C ARG A 293 -10.76 -5.63 -18.39
N TYR A 294 -9.47 -5.48 -18.68
CA TYR A 294 -8.89 -4.17 -19.00
C TYR A 294 -9.32 -3.65 -20.37
N ARG A 295 -9.77 -4.56 -21.25
CA ARG A 295 -10.21 -4.26 -22.61
C ARG A 295 -9.14 -3.45 -23.35
N ASN A 296 -9.48 -2.22 -23.74
CA ASN A 296 -8.63 -1.29 -24.48
C ASN A 296 -8.12 -0.12 -23.61
N ALA A 297 -8.12 -0.26 -22.28
CA ALA A 297 -7.42 0.68 -21.41
C ALA A 297 -5.93 0.69 -21.78
N ALA A 298 -5.32 1.88 -21.75
CA ALA A 298 -3.89 2.11 -21.97
C ALA A 298 -3.09 1.98 -20.66
N GLU A 299 -3.71 2.33 -19.54
CA GLU A 299 -3.16 2.16 -18.20
C GLU A 299 -4.26 1.68 -17.24
N VAL A 300 -3.86 0.88 -16.26
CA VAL A 300 -4.70 0.47 -15.12
C VAL A 300 -3.90 0.63 -13.83
N PHE A 301 -4.46 1.34 -12.86
CA PHE A 301 -3.91 1.50 -11.52
C PHE A 301 -4.94 1.05 -10.49
N THR A 302 -4.51 0.50 -9.36
CA THR A 302 -5.41 0.09 -8.27
C THR A 302 -4.96 0.67 -6.94
N VAL A 303 -5.92 0.87 -6.03
CA VAL A 303 -5.73 1.17 -4.60
C VAL A 303 -6.63 0.22 -3.83
N ASN A 304 -6.09 -0.49 -2.84
CA ASN A 304 -6.84 -1.42 -2.00
C ASN A 304 -6.48 -1.19 -0.54
N GLN A 305 -7.49 -0.93 0.27
CA GLN A 305 -7.34 -0.59 1.68
C GLN A 305 -8.39 -1.30 2.53
N LEU A 306 -7.99 -1.67 3.74
CA LEU A 306 -8.89 -2.20 4.76
C LEU A 306 -9.17 -1.14 5.82
N PHE A 307 -10.41 -1.14 6.28
CA PHE A 307 -10.87 -0.35 7.40
C PHE A 307 -11.03 -1.29 8.60
N PRO A 308 -10.16 -1.20 9.61
CA PRO A 308 -10.26 -2.10 10.75
C PRO A 308 -11.58 -1.86 11.47
N ALA A 309 -12.30 -2.94 11.75
CA ALA A 309 -13.51 -2.87 12.56
C ALA A 309 -13.21 -2.69 14.06
N GLY A 310 -11.94 -2.75 14.45
CA GLY A 310 -11.51 -2.70 15.85
C GLY A 310 -11.83 -3.98 16.64
N THR A 311 -12.10 -5.09 15.95
CA THR A 311 -12.20 -6.43 16.53
C THR A 311 -10.92 -7.23 16.23
N GLU A 312 -10.71 -8.34 16.93
CA GLU A 312 -9.58 -9.24 16.63
C GLU A 312 -9.74 -9.98 15.28
N SER A 313 -10.97 -10.02 14.74
CA SER A 313 -11.29 -10.69 13.50
C SER A 313 -11.26 -9.72 12.33
N THR A 314 -10.47 -10.02 11.31
CA THR A 314 -10.48 -9.25 10.05
C THR A 314 -11.75 -9.47 9.22
N ALA A 315 -12.61 -10.41 9.62
CA ALA A 315 -13.87 -10.66 8.91
C ALA A 315 -14.83 -9.47 8.99
N ASP A 316 -14.74 -8.68 10.06
CA ASP A 316 -15.56 -7.47 10.25
C ASP A 316 -15.00 -6.25 9.50
N ASP A 317 -13.75 -6.31 9.04
CA ASP A 317 -13.09 -5.17 8.43
C ASP A 317 -13.83 -4.68 7.19
N GLY A 318 -13.98 -3.36 7.09
CA GLY A 318 -14.42 -2.74 5.87
C GLY A 318 -13.37 -2.89 4.78
N TYR A 319 -13.81 -2.90 3.54
CA TYR A 319 -12.95 -2.99 2.37
C TYR A 319 -13.22 -1.84 1.42
N TYR A 320 -12.15 -1.23 0.91
CA TYR A 320 -12.15 -0.25 -0.17
C TYR A 320 -11.21 -0.73 -1.27
N ALA A 321 -11.74 -0.86 -2.48
CA ALA A 321 -10.95 -1.03 -3.67
C ALA A 321 -11.31 0.04 -4.70
N LEU A 322 -10.29 0.52 -5.39
CA LEU A 322 -10.39 1.43 -6.51
C LEU A 322 -9.59 0.82 -7.66
N TRP A 323 -10.19 0.79 -8.84
CA TRP A 323 -9.50 0.58 -10.10
C TRP A 323 -9.67 1.81 -10.97
N ARG A 324 -8.55 2.37 -11.43
CA ARG A 324 -8.50 3.47 -12.37
C ARG A 324 -8.05 2.96 -13.71
N TYR A 325 -8.84 3.26 -14.73
CA TYR A 325 -8.58 2.93 -16.12
C TYR A 325 -8.36 4.24 -16.87
N ARG A 326 -7.31 4.30 -17.68
CA ARG A 326 -7.11 5.37 -18.66
C ARG A 326 -7.27 4.81 -20.05
N PHE A 327 -8.10 5.44 -20.86
CA PHE A 327 -8.31 5.07 -22.26
C PHE A 327 -7.59 6.06 -23.19
N ALA A 328 -7.52 5.70 -24.47
CA ALA A 328 -6.93 6.57 -25.49
C ALA A 328 -7.66 7.93 -25.60
N ASP A 329 -8.97 7.93 -25.39
CA ASP A 329 -9.84 9.10 -25.45
C ASP A 329 -11.15 8.89 -24.66
N ALA A 330 -11.96 9.95 -24.59
CA ALA A 330 -13.23 9.96 -23.87
C ALA A 330 -14.30 9.05 -24.50
N ASP A 331 -14.28 8.85 -25.82
CA ASP A 331 -15.25 8.00 -26.51
C ASP A 331 -15.00 6.53 -26.17
N ALA A 332 -13.73 6.11 -26.12
CA ALA A 332 -13.32 4.78 -25.68
C ALA A 332 -13.72 4.50 -24.22
N ALA A 333 -13.49 5.47 -23.33
CA ALA A 333 -13.90 5.38 -21.93
C ALA A 333 -15.42 5.28 -21.78
N ALA A 334 -16.18 6.12 -22.50
CA ALA A 334 -17.64 6.10 -22.48
C ALA A 334 -18.21 4.78 -23.02
N ALA A 335 -17.63 4.23 -24.09
CA ALA A 335 -18.02 2.94 -24.65
C ALA A 335 -17.78 1.79 -23.67
N TRP A 336 -16.67 1.85 -22.91
CA TRP A 336 -16.38 0.89 -21.85
C TRP A 336 -17.44 0.94 -20.75
N VAL A 337 -17.75 2.14 -20.23
CA VAL A 337 -18.76 2.34 -19.17
C VAL A 337 -20.15 1.89 -19.60
N GLU A 338 -20.53 2.14 -20.86
CA GLU A 338 -21.79 1.69 -21.44
C GLU A 338 -21.86 0.16 -21.64
N ALA A 339 -20.72 -0.49 -21.89
CA ALA A 339 -20.67 -1.95 -21.94
C ALA A 339 -20.87 -2.56 -20.56
N GLU A 340 -20.22 -2.01 -19.53
CA GLU A 340 -20.38 -2.46 -18.14
C GLU A 340 -21.80 -2.21 -17.63
N SER A 341 -22.37 -1.02 -17.85
CA SER A 341 -23.73 -0.72 -17.40
C SER A 341 -24.79 -1.66 -17.98
N ARG A 342 -24.59 -2.17 -19.20
CA ARG A 342 -25.49 -3.14 -19.84
C ARG A 342 -25.29 -4.56 -19.36
N ALA A 343 -24.12 -4.89 -18.83
CA ALA A 343 -23.83 -6.22 -18.28
C ALA A 343 -24.47 -6.42 -16.89
N LEU A 344 -24.76 -5.32 -16.19
CA LEU A 344 -25.43 -5.35 -14.89
C LEU A 344 -26.90 -5.73 -15.03
N THR A 345 -27.31 -6.76 -14.31
CA THR A 345 -28.69 -7.26 -14.26
C THR A 345 -29.53 -6.56 -13.18
N GLU A 346 -28.88 -5.88 -12.23
CA GLU A 346 -29.52 -5.17 -11.13
C GLU A 346 -29.83 -3.70 -11.45
N VAL A 347 -30.71 -3.09 -10.64
CA VAL A 347 -31.10 -1.68 -10.80
C VAL A 347 -29.95 -0.78 -10.38
N ALA A 348 -29.17 -0.32 -11.36
CA ALA A 348 -28.18 0.71 -11.14
C ALA A 348 -28.85 2.06 -10.85
N VAL A 349 -28.36 2.77 -9.84
CA VAL A 349 -28.74 4.15 -9.53
C VAL A 349 -27.76 5.09 -10.23
N GLU A 350 -28.24 5.88 -11.18
CA GLU A 350 -27.44 6.95 -11.77
C GLU A 350 -27.23 8.09 -10.78
N LEU A 351 -26.01 8.61 -10.73
CA LEU A 351 -25.61 9.70 -9.85
C LEU A 351 -25.12 10.89 -10.68
N PRO A 352 -25.46 12.13 -10.31
CA PRO A 352 -24.98 13.33 -11.00
C PRO A 352 -23.55 13.69 -10.56
N ILE A 353 -22.58 12.83 -10.90
CA ILE A 353 -21.15 12.95 -10.55
C ILE A 353 -20.32 12.68 -11.81
N GLY A 354 -19.30 13.51 -12.06
CA GLY A 354 -18.46 13.41 -13.26
C GLY A 354 -19.26 13.62 -14.54
N ASP A 355 -18.81 12.98 -15.62
CA ASP A 355 -19.55 12.96 -16.89
C ASP A 355 -20.69 11.93 -16.85
N ARG A 356 -20.46 10.83 -16.14
CA ARG A 356 -21.46 9.80 -15.83
C ARG A 356 -21.02 9.03 -14.60
N ALA A 357 -21.97 8.73 -13.71
CA ALA A 357 -21.74 7.77 -12.65
C ALA A 357 -22.97 6.90 -12.41
N PHE A 358 -22.75 5.63 -12.09
CA PHE A 358 -23.81 4.73 -11.65
C PHE A 358 -23.30 3.79 -10.57
N VAL A 359 -24.23 3.31 -9.75
CA VAL A 359 -23.93 2.48 -8.57
C VAL A 359 -24.93 1.34 -8.48
N TYR A 360 -24.46 0.16 -8.09
CA TYR A 360 -25.32 -0.96 -7.68
C TYR A 360 -24.87 -1.47 -6.31
N SER A 361 -25.83 -1.96 -5.53
CA SER A 361 -25.58 -2.58 -4.23
C SER A 361 -25.27 -4.06 -4.40
N TYR A 362 -24.56 -4.66 -3.45
CA TYR A 362 -24.45 -6.10 -3.38
C TYR A 362 -24.35 -6.58 -1.94
N THR A 363 -24.43 -7.90 -1.76
CA THR A 363 -24.31 -8.57 -0.46
C THR A 363 -23.30 -9.71 -0.60
N LEU A 364 -22.42 -9.86 0.38
CA LEU A 364 -21.38 -10.87 0.40
C LEU A 364 -21.30 -11.51 1.79
N GLU A 365 -21.31 -12.84 1.86
CA GLU A 365 -20.99 -13.57 3.08
C GLU A 365 -19.47 -13.56 3.29
N VAL A 366 -19.00 -12.91 4.35
CA VAL A 366 -17.56 -12.72 4.63
C VAL A 366 -17.04 -13.71 5.66
N ALA A 367 -17.93 -14.27 6.47
CA ALA A 367 -17.70 -15.38 7.40
C ALA A 367 -19.05 -16.07 7.68
N PRO A 368 -19.07 -17.28 8.29
CA PRO A 368 -20.31 -17.95 8.66
C PRO A 368 -21.24 -17.01 9.45
N ASP A 369 -22.48 -16.86 8.97
CA ASP A 369 -23.52 -15.98 9.52
C ASP A 369 -23.20 -14.47 9.50
N GLN A 370 -22.12 -14.06 8.83
CA GLN A 370 -21.67 -12.68 8.76
C GLN A 370 -21.74 -12.17 7.32
N VAL A 371 -22.52 -11.10 7.15
CA VAL A 371 -22.87 -10.58 5.83
C VAL A 371 -22.44 -9.13 5.71
N ALA A 372 -21.52 -8.86 4.80
CA ALA A 372 -21.15 -7.51 4.39
C ALA A 372 -22.11 -7.02 3.30
N ARG A 373 -22.47 -5.73 3.38
CA ARG A 373 -23.23 -5.05 2.33
C ARG A 373 -22.46 -3.85 1.84
N GLY A 374 -22.51 -3.66 0.54
CA GLY A 374 -21.66 -2.70 -0.13
C GLY A 374 -22.23 -2.20 -1.43
N TYR A 375 -21.40 -1.42 -2.11
CA TYR A 375 -21.70 -0.85 -3.41
C TYR A 375 -20.49 -0.97 -4.32
N VAL A 376 -20.78 -1.16 -5.61
CA VAL A 376 -19.80 -0.90 -6.66
C VAL A 376 -20.30 0.27 -7.49
N GLY A 377 -19.41 1.23 -7.71
CA GLY A 377 -19.68 2.48 -8.41
C GLY A 377 -18.74 2.65 -9.58
N HIS A 378 -19.29 3.02 -10.73
CA HIS A 378 -18.52 3.35 -11.92
C HIS A 378 -18.63 4.85 -12.15
N LEU A 379 -17.51 5.50 -12.37
CA LEU A 379 -17.39 6.94 -12.55
C LEU A 379 -16.56 7.23 -13.81
N LEU A 380 -17.16 7.95 -14.75
CA LEU A 380 -16.52 8.44 -15.97
C LEU A 380 -16.17 9.92 -15.81
N ALA A 381 -14.92 10.28 -16.16
CA ALA A 381 -14.52 11.68 -16.35
C ALA A 381 -13.46 11.78 -17.46
N GLY A 382 -13.84 12.35 -18.60
CA GLY A 382 -13.00 12.43 -19.79
C GLY A 382 -12.61 11.04 -20.30
N ALA A 383 -11.30 10.82 -20.47
CA ALA A 383 -10.72 9.54 -20.91
C ALA A 383 -10.45 8.55 -19.76
N ASP A 384 -10.77 8.93 -18.52
CA ASP A 384 -10.51 8.11 -17.35
C ASP A 384 -11.82 7.54 -16.78
N VAL A 385 -11.75 6.30 -16.30
CA VAL A 385 -12.81 5.63 -15.55
C VAL A 385 -12.29 5.22 -14.17
N ALA A 386 -13.08 5.42 -13.14
CA ALA A 386 -12.87 4.86 -11.81
C ALA A 386 -13.97 3.84 -11.50
N VAL A 387 -13.57 2.66 -11.06
CA VAL A 387 -14.45 1.65 -10.46
C VAL A 387 -14.11 1.60 -8.99
N ILE A 388 -15.08 1.86 -8.13
CA ILE A 388 -14.92 1.83 -6.68
C ILE A 388 -15.80 0.71 -6.12
N ASP A 389 -15.21 -0.19 -5.35
CA ASP A 389 -15.91 -1.17 -4.54
C ASP A 389 -15.71 -0.83 -3.06
N MET A 390 -16.82 -0.72 -2.32
CA MET A 390 -16.79 -0.58 -0.87
C MET A 390 -17.80 -1.50 -0.22
N ARG A 391 -17.35 -2.21 0.81
CA ARG A 391 -18.20 -3.05 1.67
C ARG A 391 -17.77 -2.97 3.12
N ALA A 392 -18.72 -3.22 4.02
CA ALA A 392 -18.51 -3.26 5.46
C ALA A 392 -19.61 -4.11 6.11
N VAL A 393 -19.37 -4.53 7.35
CA VAL A 393 -20.35 -5.23 8.18
C VAL A 393 -20.96 -4.24 9.18
N PRO A 394 -22.31 -4.12 9.27
CA PRO A 394 -23.31 -4.82 8.45
C PRO A 394 -23.53 -4.20 7.07
N GLU A 395 -23.17 -2.93 6.86
CA GLU A 395 -23.32 -2.23 5.58
C GLU A 395 -22.48 -0.95 5.48
N VAL A 396 -22.09 -0.59 4.24
CA VAL A 396 -21.68 0.79 3.91
C VAL A 396 -22.95 1.62 3.64
N PRO A 397 -23.12 2.82 4.22
CA PRO A 397 -24.24 3.70 3.86
C PRO A 397 -24.08 4.29 2.44
N LEU A 398 -25.16 4.33 1.63
CA LEU A 398 -25.11 4.87 0.26
C LEU A 398 -24.62 6.32 0.21
N ASP A 399 -25.01 7.16 1.18
CA ASP A 399 -24.54 8.55 1.27
C ASP A 399 -23.02 8.63 1.46
N SER A 400 -22.45 7.73 2.27
CA SER A 400 -21.00 7.64 2.50
C SER A 400 -20.29 7.20 1.22
N PHE A 401 -20.80 6.17 0.55
CA PHE A 401 -20.27 5.71 -0.74
C PHE A 401 -20.31 6.80 -1.82
N THR A 402 -21.44 7.50 -1.92
CA THR A 402 -21.63 8.62 -2.84
C THR A 402 -20.65 9.77 -2.53
N ALA A 403 -20.34 10.03 -1.26
CA ALA A 403 -19.32 11.01 -0.88
C ALA A 403 -17.92 10.60 -1.37
N VAL A 404 -17.56 9.32 -1.22
CA VAL A 404 -16.29 8.77 -1.73
C VAL A 404 -16.20 8.89 -3.26
N LEU A 405 -17.27 8.59 -4.00
CA LEU A 405 -17.31 8.81 -5.45
C LEU A 405 -17.07 10.27 -5.84
N ARG A 406 -17.65 11.23 -5.09
CA ARG A 406 -17.40 12.67 -5.34
C ARG A 406 -15.95 13.07 -5.06
N LEU A 407 -15.35 12.52 -4.00
CA LEU A 407 -13.92 12.74 -3.70
C LEU A 407 -13.05 12.20 -4.82
N GLN A 408 -13.32 10.99 -5.32
CA GLN A 408 -12.59 10.44 -6.45
C GLN A 408 -12.77 11.28 -7.71
N ALA A 409 -13.99 11.75 -8.01
CA ALA A 409 -14.23 12.66 -9.13
C ALA A 409 -13.43 13.97 -9.01
N ALA A 410 -13.30 14.51 -7.79
CA ALA A 410 -12.44 15.68 -7.55
C ALA A 410 -10.96 15.35 -7.81
N CYS A 411 -10.48 14.19 -7.34
CA CYS A 411 -9.10 13.74 -7.57
C CYS A 411 -8.76 13.45 -9.03
N MET A 412 -9.74 13.01 -9.85
CA MET A 412 -9.57 12.88 -11.30
C MET A 412 -9.35 14.24 -11.99
N ASN A 413 -9.91 15.31 -11.42
CA ASN A 413 -9.85 16.66 -11.99
C ASN A 413 -8.73 17.53 -11.40
N ALA A 414 -8.23 17.20 -10.21
CA ALA A 414 -7.20 17.94 -9.49
C ALA A 414 -6.11 16.99 -9.00
N ALA A 415 -4.95 17.04 -9.65
CA ALA A 415 -3.76 16.31 -9.21
C ALA A 415 -2.70 17.27 -8.64
N PRO A 416 -1.93 16.83 -7.63
CA PRO A 416 -2.04 15.55 -6.94
C PRO A 416 -3.28 15.47 -6.04
N CYS A 417 -3.93 14.30 -6.00
CA CYS A 417 -4.92 13.92 -5.01
C CYS A 417 -4.19 13.79 -3.68
N THR A 418 -4.41 14.74 -2.78
CA THR A 418 -3.94 14.59 -1.40
C THR A 418 -4.67 13.42 -0.77
N LEU A 419 -3.97 12.64 0.05
CA LEU A 419 -4.59 11.63 0.90
C LEU A 419 -5.77 12.26 1.64
N ALA A 420 -6.96 11.69 1.46
CA ALA A 420 -8.17 12.23 2.03
C ALA A 420 -8.42 11.64 3.42
N ASP A 421 -9.00 12.46 4.28
CA ASP A 421 -9.61 11.98 5.51
C ASP A 421 -10.81 11.07 5.18
N ILE A 422 -10.95 9.97 5.92
CA ILE A 422 -12.13 9.12 5.82
C ILE A 422 -13.37 9.96 6.19
N PRO A 423 -14.43 10.00 5.36
CA PRO A 423 -15.65 10.71 5.71
C PRO A 423 -16.14 10.33 7.11
N ALA A 424 -16.43 11.31 7.98
CA ALA A 424 -16.75 11.04 9.39
C ALA A 424 -17.92 10.04 9.57
N ARG A 425 -18.91 10.05 8.66
CA ARG A 425 -19.99 9.06 8.67
C ARG A 425 -19.53 7.65 8.31
N LEU A 426 -18.58 7.53 7.39
CA LEU A 426 -17.96 6.25 7.06
C LEU A 426 -17.17 5.73 8.27
N ARG A 427 -16.41 6.58 8.96
CA ARG A 427 -15.76 6.19 10.23
C ARG A 427 -16.78 5.71 11.27
N LEU A 428 -17.93 6.37 11.39
CA LEU A 428 -18.99 5.95 12.31
C LEU A 428 -19.64 4.62 11.91
N SER A 429 -19.79 4.32 10.62
CA SER A 429 -20.31 3.02 10.17
C SER A 429 -19.29 1.89 10.29
N LEU A 430 -18.00 2.22 10.31
CA LEU A 430 -16.90 1.28 10.49
C LEU A 430 -16.52 1.09 11.97
N ALA A 431 -17.01 1.97 12.85
CA ALA A 431 -16.75 1.84 14.27
C ALA A 431 -17.36 0.53 14.79
N PRO A 432 -16.65 -0.20 15.67
CA PRO A 432 -17.16 -1.45 16.22
C PRO A 432 -18.53 -1.18 16.84
N VAL A 433 -19.53 -1.93 16.38
CA VAL A 433 -20.83 -1.94 17.04
C VAL A 433 -20.56 -2.53 18.42
N ALA A 434 -20.70 -1.71 19.47
CA ALA A 434 -20.57 -2.20 20.83
C ALA A 434 -21.41 -3.48 20.95
N PRO A 435 -20.82 -4.61 21.40
CA PRO A 435 -21.58 -5.83 21.53
C PRO A 435 -22.84 -5.49 22.33
N PRO A 436 -24.03 -5.94 21.89
CA PRO A 436 -25.28 -5.58 22.56
C PRO A 436 -25.07 -5.88 24.03
N ASP A 437 -25.14 -4.83 24.88
CA ASP A 437 -24.84 -4.87 26.31
C ASP A 437 -25.26 -6.23 26.81
N ALA A 438 -24.27 -7.09 27.12
CA ALA A 438 -24.53 -8.47 27.50
C ALA A 438 -25.51 -8.38 28.67
N ALA A 439 -26.80 -8.62 28.38
CA ALA A 439 -27.88 -8.24 29.26
C ALA A 439 -27.57 -8.93 30.57
N ALA A 440 -27.19 -8.13 31.58
CA ALA A 440 -26.49 -8.60 32.77
C ALA A 440 -27.07 -9.93 33.19
N THR A 441 -26.36 -11.02 32.87
CA THR A 441 -26.87 -12.37 33.12
C THR A 441 -27.11 -12.40 34.61
N PRO A 442 -28.36 -12.57 35.09
CA PRO A 442 -28.61 -12.60 36.52
C PRO A 442 -27.75 -13.74 37.07
N VAL A 443 -26.83 -13.38 37.98
CA VAL A 443 -25.89 -14.32 38.61
C VAL A 443 -26.71 -15.53 39.08
N PRO A 444 -26.54 -16.71 38.47
CA PRO A 444 -27.22 -17.92 38.93
C PRO A 444 -26.66 -18.25 40.31
N GLY A 445 -27.54 -18.43 41.29
CA GLY A 445 -27.13 -18.90 42.61
C GLY A 445 -26.50 -20.29 42.51
N ASP A 446 -25.41 -20.48 43.26
CA ASP A 446 -24.70 -21.74 43.43
C ASP A 446 -25.65 -22.90 43.71
N ASP A 447 -25.84 -23.79 42.73
CA ASP A 447 -26.23 -25.18 42.97
C ASP A 447 -25.48 -26.07 41.97
N LEU A 448 -24.35 -26.61 42.44
CA LEU A 448 -23.50 -27.55 41.74
C LEU A 448 -24.19 -28.92 41.67
N ALA A 449 -24.49 -29.37 40.44
CA ALA A 449 -24.69 -30.78 40.14
C ALA A 449 -23.66 -31.21 39.05
N PRO A 450 -23.05 -32.40 39.15
CA PRO A 450 -22.08 -32.86 38.18
C PRO A 450 -22.76 -33.29 36.87
N GLU A 451 -22.39 -32.66 35.76
CA GLU A 451 -22.78 -33.09 34.41
C GLU A 451 -21.88 -34.24 33.91
N GLU A 452 -22.54 -35.22 33.32
CA GLU A 452 -22.02 -36.47 32.77
C GLU A 452 -21.60 -36.22 31.31
N GLU A 453 -20.32 -36.49 30.98
CA GLU A 453 -19.76 -36.40 29.62
C GLU A 453 -20.48 -37.38 28.67
N ALA A 454 -21.13 -36.85 27.63
CA ALA A 454 -21.63 -37.64 26.50
C ALA A 454 -20.66 -37.52 25.31
N GLU A 455 -20.19 -38.67 24.82
CA GLU A 455 -19.40 -38.80 23.59
C GLU A 455 -20.19 -38.33 22.34
N PRO A 456 -19.57 -37.59 21.41
CA PRO A 456 -20.22 -37.24 20.14
C PRO A 456 -20.18 -38.40 19.13
N GLU A 457 -21.33 -38.68 18.50
CA GLU A 457 -21.46 -39.61 17.37
C GLU A 457 -20.84 -39.07 16.07
N PRO A 458 -20.37 -39.96 15.17
CA PRO A 458 -19.74 -39.58 13.90
C PRO A 458 -20.77 -39.14 12.84
N VAL A 459 -20.51 -38.02 12.19
CA VAL A 459 -21.32 -37.45 11.10
C VAL A 459 -20.85 -38.00 9.74
N GLU A 460 -21.77 -38.61 8.97
CA GLU A 460 -21.55 -39.02 7.58
C GLU A 460 -21.55 -37.83 6.60
N PRO A 461 -20.71 -37.83 5.53
CA PRO A 461 -20.69 -36.77 4.53
C PRO A 461 -21.62 -37.08 3.35
N GLY A 462 -22.56 -36.18 3.06
CA GLY A 462 -23.38 -36.29 1.85
C GLY A 462 -24.19 -35.05 1.51
N ALA A 463 -23.63 -34.17 0.67
CA ALA A 463 -24.35 -33.43 -0.38
C ALA A 463 -23.40 -32.50 -1.16
N THR A 464 -23.27 -32.72 -2.46
CA THR A 464 -22.71 -31.76 -3.42
C THR A 464 -23.66 -30.59 -3.64
N PRO A 465 -23.24 -29.31 -3.51
CA PRO A 465 -24.05 -28.16 -3.90
C PRO A 465 -23.97 -27.89 -5.41
N VAL A 466 -25.11 -27.43 -5.93
CA VAL A 466 -25.36 -26.99 -7.30
C VAL A 466 -24.73 -25.60 -7.54
N ALA A 467 -24.02 -25.43 -8.65
CA ALA A 467 -23.35 -24.18 -9.02
C ALA A 467 -24.36 -23.07 -9.39
N SER A 468 -24.24 -21.91 -8.73
CA SER A 468 -24.88 -20.64 -9.12
C SER A 468 -23.94 -19.79 -9.98
N PRO A 469 -24.44 -19.00 -10.94
CA PRO A 469 -23.64 -18.06 -11.71
C PRO A 469 -23.51 -16.75 -10.92
N VAL A 470 -22.48 -16.64 -10.10
CA VAL A 470 -22.08 -15.38 -9.46
C VAL A 470 -20.85 -14.85 -10.20
N ALA A 471 -20.89 -13.57 -10.55
CA ALA A 471 -19.77 -12.83 -11.11
C ALA A 471 -18.63 -12.85 -10.08
N ASP A 472 -17.61 -13.65 -10.36
CA ASP A 472 -16.39 -13.77 -9.57
C ASP A 472 -15.52 -12.52 -9.79
N LEU A 473 -15.81 -11.48 -9.00
CA LEU A 473 -14.99 -10.26 -8.87
C LEU A 473 -13.89 -10.43 -7.81
N GLY A 474 -13.63 -11.66 -7.35
CA GLY A 474 -12.47 -11.96 -6.49
C GLY A 474 -11.18 -11.88 -7.29
N ALA A 475 -10.43 -10.80 -7.09
CA ALA A 475 -8.97 -10.89 -7.06
C ALA A 475 -8.62 -11.18 -5.62
#